data_AF-A0A8T8HX77-F1
#
_entry.id   AF-A0A8T8HX77-F1
#
_cell.length_a   1.000
_cell.length_b   1.000
_cell.length_c   1.000
_cell.angle_alpha   90.00
_cell.angle_beta   90.00
_cell.angle_gamma   90.00
#
_symmetry.space_group_name_H-M   'P 1'
#
loop_
_entity.id
_entity.type
_entity.pdbx_description
1 polymer ?
#
loop_
_entity_poly.entity_id
_entity_poly.type
_entity_poly.pdbx_seq_one_letter_code
_entity_poly.pdbx_strand_id
1 'polypeptide(L)'
;MAHFVTTGDFFAEWAAVRGGAASRLAALRAAADGIYRLGLRSTRTITTAAVADAHLAAGRREEAVVLADEGLAAARAVGEHVLTAELHRIRGLAGRDARALADGRATAEAQGARLLLARFPRAAPRKRIPGCAEPAARHEATARDEWS
;
A
#
# COMPACT_ATOMS: atom_id res chain seq x y z
N MET A 1 18.59 14.85 -20.79
CA MET A 1 17.22 15.42 -20.87
C MET A 1 16.13 14.37 -21.08
N ALA A 2 16.28 13.38 -21.98
CA ALA A 2 15.26 12.36 -22.26
C ALA A 2 14.64 11.68 -21.03
N HIS A 3 15.42 11.45 -19.97
CA HIS A 3 14.94 10.92 -18.70
C HIS A 3 13.76 11.71 -18.11
N PHE A 4 13.91 13.02 -17.95
CA PHE A 4 12.87 13.86 -17.33
C PHE A 4 11.62 13.95 -18.20
N VAL A 5 11.77 13.90 -19.53
CA VAL A 5 10.63 13.85 -20.46
C VAL A 5 9.86 12.54 -20.26
N THR A 6 10.53 11.38 -20.31
CA THR A 6 9.88 10.08 -20.09
C THR A 6 9.22 9.96 -18.71
N THR A 7 9.86 10.52 -17.67
CA THR A 7 9.25 10.59 -16.33
C THR A 7 8.03 11.53 -16.30
N GLY A 8 8.08 12.65 -17.01
CA GLY A 8 6.94 13.57 -17.17
C GLY A 8 5.76 12.90 -17.86
N ASP A 9 6.00 12.22 -18.99
CA ASP A 9 4.99 11.47 -19.74
C ASP A 9 4.33 10.41 -18.84
N PHE A 10 5.14 9.66 -18.09
CA PHE A 10 4.66 8.67 -17.15
C PHE A 10 3.69 9.27 -16.11
N PHE A 11 4.05 10.39 -15.49
CA PHE A 11 3.17 11.04 -14.51
C PHE A 11 1.90 11.60 -15.15
N ALA A 12 1.98 12.12 -16.38
CA ALA A 12 0.82 12.62 -17.11
C ALA A 12 -0.19 11.50 -17.41
N GLU A 13 0.29 10.35 -17.91
CA GLU A 13 -0.58 9.19 -18.16
C GLU A 13 -1.17 8.62 -16.87
N TRP A 14 -0.38 8.56 -15.80
CA TRP A 14 -0.86 8.09 -14.50
C TRP A 14 -1.97 8.99 -13.96
N ALA A 15 -1.78 10.31 -13.99
CA ALA A 15 -2.78 11.29 -13.58
C ALA A 15 -4.06 11.19 -14.42
N ALA A 16 -3.93 10.98 -15.74
CA ALA A 16 -5.09 10.80 -16.63
C ALA A 16 -5.93 9.57 -16.25
N VAL A 17 -5.29 8.41 -16.01
CA VAL A 17 -6.01 7.20 -15.59
C VAL A 17 -6.67 7.40 -14.23
N ARG A 18 -5.96 8.04 -13.28
CA ARG A 18 -6.52 8.42 -11.97
C ARG A 18 -7.72 9.35 -12.07
N GLY A 19 -7.76 10.21 -13.09
CA GLY A 19 -8.88 11.07 -13.43
C GLY A 19 -10.04 10.36 -14.15
N GLY A 20 -9.95 9.05 -14.36
CA GLY A 20 -10.99 8.23 -14.98
C GLY A 20 -10.74 7.87 -16.45
N ALA A 21 -9.63 8.31 -17.06
CA ALA A 21 -9.32 7.99 -18.45
C ALA A 21 -8.71 6.58 -18.58
N ALA A 22 -9.50 5.54 -18.33
CA ALA A 22 -9.04 4.14 -18.37
C ALA A 22 -8.45 3.72 -19.73
N SER A 23 -8.83 4.38 -20.83
CA SER A 23 -8.24 4.17 -22.16
C SER A 23 -6.73 4.49 -22.23
N ARG A 24 -6.21 5.28 -21.29
CA ARG A 24 -4.79 5.67 -21.19
C ARG A 24 -3.90 4.61 -20.55
N LEU A 25 -4.46 3.50 -20.05
CA LEU A 25 -3.68 2.43 -19.40
C LEU A 25 -2.56 1.85 -20.29
N ALA A 26 -2.79 1.75 -21.60
CA ALA A 26 -1.77 1.27 -22.53
C ALA A 26 -0.61 2.26 -22.66
N ALA A 27 -0.91 3.57 -22.75
CA ALA A 27 0.10 4.63 -22.79
C ALA A 27 0.90 4.68 -21.48
N LEU A 28 0.24 4.54 -20.33
CA LEU A 28 0.89 4.46 -19.03
C LEU A 28 1.90 3.30 -18.95
N ARG A 29 1.50 2.10 -19.40
CA ARG A 29 2.40 0.93 -19.45
C ARG A 29 3.61 1.20 -20.33
N ALA A 30 3.40 1.74 -21.53
CA ALA A 30 4.49 2.07 -22.44
C ALA A 30 5.47 3.11 -21.86
N ALA A 31 4.96 4.11 -21.13
CA ALA A 31 5.78 5.10 -20.43
C ALA A 31 6.59 4.47 -19.28
N ALA A 32 5.97 3.57 -18.50
CA ALA A 32 6.65 2.82 -17.44
C ALA A 32 7.80 1.94 -18.00
N ASP A 33 7.57 1.25 -19.11
CA ASP A 33 8.59 0.48 -19.82
C ASP A 33 9.71 1.37 -20.37
N GLY A 34 9.38 2.61 -20.75
CA GLY A 34 10.34 3.65 -21.13
C GLY A 34 11.31 3.98 -20.00
N ILE A 35 10.79 4.18 -18.77
CA ILE A 35 11.61 4.44 -17.58
C ILE A 35 12.57 3.27 -17.31
N TYR A 36 12.07 2.03 -17.42
CA TYR A 36 12.91 0.84 -17.22
C TYR A 36 14.06 0.75 -18.22
N ARG A 37 13.80 1.03 -19.51
CA ARG A 37 14.82 0.99 -20.58
C ARG A 37 15.94 2.01 -20.39
N LEU A 38 15.68 3.12 -19.70
CA LEU A 38 16.70 4.11 -19.34
C LEU A 38 17.63 3.63 -18.20
N GLY A 39 17.44 2.41 -17.69
CA GLY A 39 18.32 1.80 -16.67
C GLY A 39 18.00 2.21 -15.24
N LEU A 40 16.85 2.86 -15.00
CA LEU A 40 16.43 3.38 -13.70
C LEU A 40 15.84 2.28 -12.83
N ARG A 41 16.65 1.26 -12.54
CA ARG A 41 16.21 0.07 -11.77
C ARG A 41 15.74 0.43 -10.37
N SER A 42 16.28 1.50 -9.77
CA SER A 42 15.86 2.03 -8.46
C SER A 42 14.42 2.55 -8.45
N THR A 43 13.84 2.90 -9.60
CA THR A 43 12.46 3.38 -9.68
C THR A 43 11.46 2.29 -10.04
N ARG A 44 11.90 1.03 -10.17
CA ARG A 44 11.05 -0.07 -10.67
C ARG A 44 9.82 -0.28 -9.80
N THR A 45 10.00 -0.40 -8.50
CA THR A 45 8.92 -0.52 -7.49
C THR A 45 7.99 0.69 -7.50
N ILE A 46 8.51 1.90 -7.70
CA ILE A 46 7.71 3.13 -7.85
C ILE A 46 6.81 3.01 -9.08
N THR A 47 7.39 2.68 -10.23
CA THR A 47 6.63 2.55 -11.49
C THR A 47 5.60 1.43 -11.41
N THR A 48 5.96 0.27 -10.84
CA THR A 48 5.02 -0.85 -10.64
C THR A 48 3.88 -0.47 -9.71
N ALA A 49 4.14 0.19 -8.58
CA ALA A 49 3.10 0.63 -7.65
C ALA A 49 2.12 1.61 -8.30
N ALA A 50 2.61 2.56 -9.09
CA ALA A 50 1.77 3.52 -9.80
C ALA A 50 0.93 2.86 -10.91
N VAL A 51 1.49 1.91 -11.66
CA VAL A 51 0.73 1.14 -12.66
C VAL A 51 -0.34 0.28 -11.96
N ALA A 52 -0.01 -0.37 -10.84
CA ALA A 52 -0.98 -1.13 -10.06
C ALA A 52 -2.12 -0.25 -9.52
N ASP A 53 -1.82 0.94 -9.01
CA ASP A 53 -2.83 1.90 -8.55
C ASP A 53 -3.71 2.39 -9.71
N ALA A 54 -3.15 2.56 -10.91
CA ALA A 54 -3.91 2.93 -12.10
C ALA A 54 -4.89 1.83 -12.53
N HIS A 55 -4.47 0.56 -12.49
CA HIS A 55 -5.38 -0.58 -12.72
C HIS A 55 -6.49 -0.62 -11.68
N LEU A 56 -6.16 -0.42 -10.40
CA LEU A 56 -7.16 -0.34 -9.33
C LEU A 56 -8.16 0.80 -9.57
N ALA A 57 -7.68 1.99 -9.94
CA ALA A 57 -8.53 3.15 -10.24
C ALA A 57 -9.45 2.92 -11.45
N ALA A 58 -8.97 2.16 -12.44
CA ALA A 58 -9.75 1.75 -13.62
C ALA A 58 -10.67 0.54 -13.37
N GLY A 59 -10.74 0.01 -12.14
CA GLY A 59 -11.57 -1.14 -11.78
C GLY A 59 -11.00 -2.51 -12.19
N ARG A 60 -9.78 -2.55 -12.73
CA ARG A 60 -9.06 -3.77 -13.14
C ARG A 60 -8.38 -4.44 -11.95
N ARG A 61 -9.20 -5.10 -11.13
CA ARG A 61 -8.76 -5.62 -9.83
C ARG A 61 -7.76 -6.75 -9.94
N GLU A 62 -7.95 -7.69 -10.86
CA GLU A 62 -7.06 -8.84 -11.02
C GLU A 62 -5.65 -8.38 -11.41
N GLU A 63 -5.56 -7.50 -12.42
CA GLU A 63 -4.27 -6.94 -12.84
C GLU A 63 -3.62 -6.09 -11.74
N ALA A 64 -4.41 -5.35 -10.96
CA ALA A 64 -3.89 -4.60 -9.82
C ALA A 64 -3.29 -5.51 -8.74
N VAL A 65 -3.91 -6.67 -8.46
CA VAL A 65 -3.36 -7.66 -7.52
C VAL A 65 -2.04 -8.23 -8.06
N VAL A 66 -2.01 -8.69 -9.31
CA VAL A 66 -0.81 -9.27 -9.93
C VAL A 66 0.36 -8.29 -9.86
N LEU A 67 0.15 -7.04 -10.28
CA LEU A 67 1.18 -6.01 -10.25
C LEU A 67 1.62 -5.65 -8.82
N ALA A 68 0.69 -5.65 -7.86
CA ALA A 68 1.04 -5.41 -6.47
C ALA A 68 1.92 -6.55 -5.91
N ASP A 69 1.61 -7.80 -6.22
CA ASP A 69 2.41 -8.96 -5.81
C ASP A 69 3.81 -8.95 -6.45
N GLU A 70 3.90 -8.63 -7.75
CA GLU A 70 5.18 -8.45 -8.44
C GLU A 70 6.02 -7.33 -7.81
N GLY A 71 5.40 -6.19 -7.48
CA GLY A 71 6.06 -5.08 -6.81
C GLY A 71 6.58 -5.47 -5.44
N LEU A 72 5.79 -6.22 -4.65
CA LEU A 72 6.21 -6.72 -3.32
C LEU A 72 7.35 -7.73 -3.43
N ALA A 73 7.33 -8.60 -4.43
CA ALA A 73 8.42 -9.54 -4.69
C ALA A 73 9.70 -8.81 -5.09
N ALA A 74 9.60 -7.80 -5.96
CA ALA A 74 10.74 -6.99 -6.36
C ALA A 74 11.33 -6.22 -5.18
N ALA A 75 10.49 -5.54 -4.39
CA ALA A 75 10.86 -4.81 -3.18
C ALA A 75 11.69 -5.68 -2.21
N ARG A 76 11.23 -6.91 -1.95
CA ARG A 76 11.96 -7.90 -1.12
C ARG A 76 13.30 -8.30 -1.73
N ALA A 77 13.36 -8.51 -3.04
CA ALA A 77 14.58 -8.97 -3.70
C ALA A 77 15.69 -7.91 -3.70
N VAL A 78 15.34 -6.62 -3.78
CA VAL A 78 16.32 -5.52 -3.84
C VAL A 78 16.51 -4.79 -2.50
N GLY A 79 15.71 -5.11 -1.47
CA GLY A 79 15.74 -4.43 -0.17
C GLY A 79 15.18 -3.00 -0.19
N GLU A 80 14.36 -2.66 -1.18
CA GLU A 80 13.74 -1.35 -1.33
C GLU A 80 12.30 -1.41 -0.81
N HIS A 81 11.97 -0.57 0.17
CA HIS A 81 10.71 -0.68 0.92
C HIS A 81 9.83 0.56 0.89
N VAL A 82 10.22 1.64 0.19
CA VAL A 82 9.53 2.94 0.21
C VAL A 82 8.07 2.78 -0.23
N LEU A 83 7.79 1.90 -1.21
CA LEU A 83 6.44 1.68 -1.74
C LEU A 83 5.76 0.40 -1.24
N THR A 84 6.38 -0.35 -0.31
CA THR A 84 5.80 -1.61 0.21
C THR A 84 4.43 -1.41 0.83
N ALA A 85 4.23 -0.36 1.62
CA ALA A 85 2.93 -0.03 2.20
C ALA A 85 1.85 0.23 1.14
N GLU A 86 2.17 0.99 0.08
CA GLU A 86 1.21 1.29 -0.99
C GLU A 86 0.84 0.04 -1.79
N LEU A 87 1.82 -0.83 -2.09
CA LEU A 87 1.57 -2.11 -2.76
C LEU A 87 0.65 -3.02 -1.94
N HIS A 88 0.87 -3.11 -0.62
CA HIS A 88 -0.03 -3.82 0.29
C HIS A 88 -1.44 -3.21 0.31
N ARG A 89 -1.57 -1.88 0.29
CA ARG A 89 -2.88 -1.19 0.18
C ARG A 89 -3.60 -1.59 -1.12
N ILE A 90 -2.91 -1.53 -2.25
CA ILE A 90 -3.48 -1.85 -3.56
C ILE A 90 -3.94 -3.31 -3.60
N ARG A 91 -3.07 -4.25 -3.18
CA ARG A 91 -3.39 -5.68 -3.08
C ARG A 91 -4.62 -5.92 -2.20
N GLY A 92 -4.66 -5.29 -1.03
CA GLY A 92 -5.77 -5.41 -0.09
C GLY A 92 -7.10 -4.88 -0.62
N LEU A 93 -7.09 -3.73 -1.31
CA LEU A 93 -8.30 -3.15 -1.89
C LEU A 93 -8.79 -3.92 -3.13
N ALA A 94 -7.86 -4.32 -4.01
CA ALA A 94 -8.17 -5.05 -5.22
C ALA A 94 -8.66 -6.47 -4.93
N GLY A 95 -7.97 -7.18 -4.03
CA GLY A 95 -8.27 -8.57 -3.64
C GLY A 95 -9.22 -8.73 -2.45
N ARG A 96 -9.69 -7.63 -1.84
CA ARG A 96 -10.44 -7.65 -0.57
C ARG A 96 -9.71 -8.41 0.56
N ASP A 97 -8.38 -8.28 0.59
CA ASP A 97 -7.52 -8.93 1.56
C ASP A 97 -7.28 -7.99 2.76
N ALA A 98 -7.96 -8.28 3.87
CA ALA A 98 -7.85 -7.52 5.11
C ALA A 98 -6.45 -7.61 5.75
N ARG A 99 -5.76 -8.74 5.58
CA ARG A 99 -4.40 -8.91 6.09
C ARG A 99 -3.42 -8.04 5.32
N ALA A 100 -3.54 -7.98 4.01
CA ALA A 100 -2.74 -7.08 3.18
C ALA A 100 -2.94 -5.61 3.61
N LEU A 101 -4.18 -5.20 3.91
CA LEU A 101 -4.44 -3.85 4.42
C LEU A 101 -3.79 -3.59 5.79
N ALA A 102 -3.80 -4.58 6.69
CA ALA A 102 -3.17 -4.47 8.00
C ALA A 102 -1.63 -4.37 7.88
N ASP A 103 -1.01 -5.23 7.08
CA ASP A 103 0.44 -5.24 6.83
C ASP A 103 0.90 -3.91 6.22
N GLY A 104 0.14 -3.38 5.25
CA GLY A 104 0.43 -2.10 4.62
C GLY A 104 0.29 -0.92 5.60
N ARG A 105 -0.72 -0.94 6.46
CA ARG A 105 -0.92 0.09 7.48
C ARG A 105 0.22 0.10 8.49
N ALA A 106 0.60 -1.06 9.02
CA ALA A 106 1.72 -1.20 9.96
C ALA A 106 3.04 -0.72 9.33
N THR A 107 3.27 -1.05 8.05
CA THR A 107 4.43 -0.57 7.30
C THR A 107 4.43 0.95 7.18
N ALA A 108 3.30 1.56 6.81
CA ALA A 108 3.19 3.02 6.69
C ALA A 108 3.40 3.73 8.03
N GLU A 109 2.93 3.14 9.14
CA GLU A 109 3.15 3.64 10.50
C GLU A 109 4.63 3.59 10.87
N ALA A 110 5.30 2.45 10.66
CA ALA A 110 6.73 2.28 10.91
C ALA A 110 7.60 3.25 10.09
N GLN A 111 7.17 3.59 8.87
CA GLN A 111 7.85 4.54 7.99
C GLN A 111 7.54 6.01 8.32
N GLY A 112 6.56 6.29 9.20
CA GLY A 112 6.08 7.66 9.41
C GLY A 112 5.38 8.27 8.19
N ALA A 113 4.91 7.45 7.25
CA ALA A 113 4.34 7.86 5.97
C ALA A 113 2.88 8.35 6.11
N ARG A 114 2.69 9.49 6.79
CA ARG A 114 1.36 10.01 7.19
C ARG A 114 0.39 10.21 6.01
N LEU A 115 0.87 10.70 4.87
CA LEU A 115 0.03 10.89 3.67
C LEU A 115 -0.45 9.55 3.10
N LEU A 116 0.41 8.53 3.16
CA LEU A 116 0.06 7.18 2.72
C LEU A 116 -0.91 6.51 3.71
N LEU A 117 -0.67 6.67 5.02
CA LEU A 117 -1.53 6.14 6.08
C LEU A 117 -2.98 6.62 5.94
N ALA A 118 -3.17 7.88 5.51
CA ALA A 118 -4.49 8.47 5.28
C ALA A 118 -5.28 7.80 4.14
N ARG A 119 -4.62 7.07 3.23
CA ARG A 119 -5.24 6.36 2.10
C ARG A 119 -5.79 4.99 2.49
N PHE A 120 -5.41 4.44 3.65
CA PHE A 120 -5.93 3.15 4.11
C PHE A 120 -7.37 3.29 4.63
N PRO A 121 -8.26 2.31 4.36
CA PRO A 121 -9.57 2.27 4.98
C PRO A 121 -9.44 2.37 6.50
N ARG A 122 -10.27 3.22 7.12
CA ARG A 122 -10.36 3.26 8.58
C ARG A 122 -10.87 1.91 9.07
N ALA A 123 -10.28 1.41 10.15
CA ALA A 123 -10.83 0.25 10.84
C ALA A 123 -12.29 0.58 11.20
N ALA A 124 -13.22 -0.30 10.84
CA ALA A 124 -14.59 -0.14 11.30
C ALA A 124 -14.57 -0.10 12.83
N PRO A 125 -15.31 0.82 13.48
CA PRO A 125 -15.42 0.80 14.93
C PRO A 125 -15.90 -0.60 15.33
N ARG A 126 -15.17 -1.27 16.23
CA ARG A 126 -15.63 -2.56 16.77
C ARG A 126 -17.01 -2.31 17.36
N LYS A 127 -18.05 -2.95 16.81
CA LYS A 127 -19.38 -2.95 17.43
C LYS A 127 -19.18 -3.46 18.85
N ARG A 128 -19.35 -2.59 19.84
CA ARG A 128 -19.37 -2.98 21.25
C ARG A 128 -20.57 -3.94 21.37
N ILE A 129 -20.31 -5.23 21.54
CA ILE A 129 -21.39 -6.21 21.75
C ILE A 129 -22.02 -5.85 23.10
N PRO A 130 -23.29 -5.42 23.15
CA PRO A 130 -23.95 -5.17 24.43
C PRO A 130 -23.99 -6.49 25.21
N GLY A 131 -23.44 -6.51 26.42
CA GLY A 131 -23.48 -7.68 27.31
C GLY A 131 -22.19 -8.50 27.43
N CYS A 132 -21.12 -8.18 26.70
CA CYS A 132 -19.80 -8.74 27.01
C CYS A 132 -19.16 -7.89 28.11
N ALA A 133 -19.43 -8.23 29.36
CA ALA A 133 -18.78 -7.59 30.51
C ALA A 133 -17.25 -7.79 30.40
N GLU A 134 -16.49 -6.72 30.60
CA GLU A 134 -15.05 -6.82 30.79
C GLU A 134 -14.79 -7.80 31.96
N PRO A 135 -13.86 -8.75 31.82
CA PRO A 135 -13.44 -9.54 32.98
C PRO A 135 -12.88 -8.56 34.01
N ALA A 136 -13.53 -8.51 35.18
CA ALA A 136 -13.12 -7.68 36.29
C ALA A 136 -11.63 -7.87 36.54
N ALA A 137 -10.89 -6.76 36.53
CA ALA A 137 -9.50 -6.73 36.94
C ALA A 137 -9.37 -7.45 38.28
N ARG A 138 -8.61 -8.56 38.31
CA ARG A 138 -8.26 -9.19 39.59
C ARG A 138 -7.48 -8.15 40.38
N HIS A 139 -8.07 -7.66 41.46
CA HIS A 139 -7.34 -6.98 42.51
C HIS A 139 -6.32 -7.96 43.08
N GLU A 140 -5.05 -7.83 42.67
CA GLU A 140 -3.94 -8.33 43.47
C GLU A 140 -3.90 -7.51 44.76
N ALA A 141 -4.45 -8.09 45.82
CA ALA A 141 -4.24 -7.62 47.17
C ALA A 141 -2.77 -7.83 47.52
N THR A 142 -2.03 -6.73 47.52
CA THR A 142 -0.74 -6.61 48.16
C THR A 142 -0.97 -6.63 49.67
N ALA A 143 -0.52 -7.69 50.33
CA ALA A 143 -0.22 -7.67 51.76
C ALA A 143 1.28 -7.93 51.91
N ARG A 144 2.02 -6.84 52.08
CA ARG A 144 3.30 -6.82 52.78
C ARG A 144 3.02 -6.72 54.28
N ASP A 145 4.04 -7.12 55.03
CA ASP A 145 4.21 -7.09 56.49
C ASP A 145 3.59 -8.32 57.18
N GLU A 146 4.27 -9.04 58.07
CA GLU A 146 5.12 -8.56 59.15
C GLU A 146 6.23 -9.56 59.55
N TRP A 147 7.12 -9.07 60.39
CA TRP A 147 8.34 -9.66 60.94
C TRP A 147 8.11 -10.90 61.82
N SER A 148 8.96 -11.92 61.66
CA SER A 148 9.72 -12.65 62.72
C SER A 148 10.55 -13.77 62.11
#